data_AF-A0A6A6MHF7-F1
#
_entry.id   AF-A0A6A6MHF7-F1
#
_cell.length_a   1.000
_cell.length_b   1.000
_cell.length_c   1.000
_cell.angle_alpha   90.00
_cell.angle_beta   90.00
_cell.angle_gamma   90.00
#
_symmetry.space_group_name_H-M   'P 1'
#
loop_
_entity.id
_entity.type
_entity.pdbx_description
1 polymer ?
#
loop_
_entity_poly.entity_id
_entity_poly.type
_entity_poly.pdbx_seq_one_letter_code
_entity_poly.pdbx_strand_id
1 'polypeptide(L)'
;MGLCEGCCRLAKGLRKTKTEYPLVVAVLPDVPEEHRQILNLKAVLSVRLSRCTHRRTRPSLRWLIMLEVSYCHAIIARVLEDFLNMFFKDVYKPIPPVYNLVLAMLWRHPENVGFEKVKVVHYCADGAKPWRYTGKEVNMEREDIKLLVKKWWDIYEDESLDYKNAVPADHGKLGSIIVAFTEEEVVHQRSAPSAA
;
A
#
# COMPACT_ATOMS: atom_id res chain seq x y z
N MET A 1 8.50 8.49 8.64
CA MET A 1 8.52 9.42 7.50
C MET A 1 8.49 8.71 6.14
N GLY A 2 9.48 7.89 5.79
CA GLY A 2 9.65 7.37 4.41
C GLY A 2 8.44 6.70 3.72
N LEU A 3 7.64 5.87 4.42
CA LEU A 3 6.48 5.23 3.79
C LEU A 3 5.36 6.22 3.42
N CYS A 4 5.22 7.31 4.18
CA CYS A 4 4.23 8.35 3.91
C CYS A 4 4.61 9.16 2.66
N GLU A 5 5.90 9.41 2.45
CA GLU A 5 6.43 10.04 1.24
C GLU A 5 6.15 9.17 0.01
N GLY A 6 6.35 7.84 0.14
CA GLY A 6 5.94 6.86 -0.85
C GLY A 6 4.46 6.95 -1.23
N CYS A 7 3.57 7.03 -0.22
CA CYS A 7 2.13 7.16 -0.45
C CYS A 7 1.77 8.49 -1.13
N CYS A 8 2.37 9.61 -0.69
CA CYS A 8 2.14 10.91 -1.30
C CYS A 8 2.56 10.93 -2.77
N ARG A 9 3.74 10.38 -3.09
CA ARG A 9 4.20 10.25 -4.48
C ARG A 9 3.24 9.39 -5.30
N LEU A 10 2.79 8.25 -4.76
CA LEU A 10 1.85 7.38 -5.47
C LEU A 10 0.58 8.14 -5.84
N ALA A 11 0.04 8.93 -4.91
CA ALA A 11 -1.14 9.73 -5.16
C ALA A 11 -0.93 10.79 -6.25
N LYS A 12 0.22 11.48 -6.24
CA LYS A 12 0.58 12.41 -7.32
C LYS A 12 0.69 11.71 -8.67
N GLY A 13 1.31 10.52 -8.70
CA GLY A 13 1.40 9.69 -9.90
C GLY A 13 0.02 9.33 -10.47
N LEU A 14 -0.90 8.89 -9.61
CA LEU A 14 -2.28 8.57 -9.99
C LEU A 14 -3.05 9.79 -10.54
N ARG A 15 -2.84 10.97 -9.95
CA ARG A 15 -3.40 12.23 -10.47
C ARG A 15 -2.82 12.61 -11.82
N LYS A 16 -1.51 12.47 -12.00
CA LYS A 16 -0.83 12.71 -13.28
C LYS A 16 -1.39 11.83 -14.41
N THR A 17 -1.75 10.59 -14.09
CA THR A 17 -2.40 9.67 -15.03
C THR A 17 -3.92 9.84 -15.13
N LYS A 18 -4.50 10.80 -14.40
CA LYS A 18 -5.95 11.07 -14.37
C LYS A 18 -6.78 9.82 -14.05
N THR A 19 -6.39 9.09 -13.00
CA THR A 19 -7.18 7.93 -12.54
C THR A 19 -8.62 8.34 -12.21
N GLU A 20 -9.58 7.47 -12.53
CA GLU A 20 -10.98 7.63 -12.14
C GLU A 20 -11.22 7.18 -10.69
N TYR A 21 -10.31 6.37 -10.14
CA TYR A 21 -10.45 5.76 -8.82
C TYR A 21 -9.73 6.56 -7.73
N PRO A 22 -10.37 6.82 -6.58
CA PRO A 22 -9.73 7.50 -5.46
C PRO A 22 -8.66 6.60 -4.81
N LEU A 23 -7.59 7.23 -4.31
CA LEU A 23 -6.59 6.52 -3.51
C LEU A 23 -7.05 6.44 -2.05
N VAL A 24 -7.15 5.22 -1.54
CA VAL A 24 -7.40 4.93 -0.13
C VAL A 24 -6.14 4.31 0.46
N VAL A 25 -5.68 4.82 1.60
CA VAL A 25 -4.54 4.25 2.34
C VAL A 25 -4.99 3.79 3.71
N ALA A 26 -4.77 2.52 3.99
CA ALA A 26 -4.95 1.96 5.32
C ALA A 26 -3.81 2.44 6.23
N VAL A 27 -4.16 3.00 7.39
CA VAL A 27 -3.22 3.54 8.37
C VAL A 27 -3.41 2.82 9.70
N LEU A 28 -2.34 2.27 10.24
CA LEU A 28 -2.35 1.62 11.54
C LEU A 28 -2.36 2.68 12.68
N PRO A 29 -2.87 2.34 13.88
CA PRO A 29 -2.98 3.29 14.99
C PRO A 29 -1.64 3.81 15.52
N ASP A 30 -0.57 3.04 15.33
CA ASP A 30 0.80 3.31 15.74
C ASP A 30 1.53 4.31 14.84
N VAL A 31 0.95 4.69 13.69
CA VAL A 31 1.48 5.76 12.85
C VAL A 31 1.33 7.11 13.56
N PRO A 32 2.42 7.88 13.79
CA PRO A 32 2.38 9.18 14.44
C PRO A 32 1.40 10.15 13.80
N GLU A 33 0.76 11.00 14.62
CA GLU A 33 -0.26 11.96 14.15
C GLU A 33 0.26 12.89 13.06
N GLU A 34 1.49 13.39 13.19
CA GLU A 34 2.12 14.27 12.19
C GLU A 34 2.16 13.60 10.80
N HIS A 35 2.49 12.31 10.74
CA HIS A 35 2.49 11.56 9.48
C HIS A 35 1.07 11.37 8.93
N ARG A 36 0.07 11.21 9.80
CA ARG A 36 -1.35 11.14 9.40
C ARG A 36 -1.83 12.45 8.81
N GLN A 37 -1.45 13.57 9.43
CA GLN A 37 -1.74 14.91 8.92
C GLN A 37 -1.10 15.11 7.55
N ILE A 38 0.14 14.68 7.34
CA ILE A 38 0.78 14.74 6.01
C ILE A 38 -0.03 13.96 4.95
N LEU A 39 -0.52 12.77 5.26
CA LEU A 39 -1.33 11.98 4.32
C LEU A 39 -2.66 12.69 3.98
N ASN A 40 -3.34 13.23 4.99
CA ASN A 40 -4.60 13.96 4.82
C ASN A 40 -4.41 15.28 4.06
N LEU A 41 -3.32 16.02 4.33
CA LEU A 41 -3.02 17.29 3.68
C LEU A 41 -2.56 17.12 2.24
N LYS A 42 -1.75 16.09 1.95
CA LYS A 42 -1.07 16.00 0.65
C LYS A 42 -1.86 15.25 -0.41
N ALA A 43 -2.82 14.38 -0.06
CA ALA A 43 -3.50 13.61 -1.11
C ALA A 43 -4.57 12.57 -0.74
N VAL A 44 -4.57 12.01 0.46
CA VAL A 44 -4.97 10.60 0.63
C VAL A 44 -6.13 10.45 1.60
N LEU A 45 -7.13 9.66 1.21
CA LEU A 45 -8.14 9.19 2.17
C LEU A 45 -7.48 8.14 3.07
N SER A 46 -7.25 8.49 4.33
CA SER A 46 -6.73 7.56 5.32
C SER A 46 -7.87 6.80 6.01
N VAL A 47 -7.83 5.46 5.97
CA VAL A 47 -8.75 4.60 6.73
C VAL A 47 -7.98 4.01 7.90
N ARG A 48 -8.44 4.32 9.12
CA ARG A 48 -7.83 3.78 10.34
C ARG A 48 -8.24 2.34 10.51
N LEU A 49 -7.26 1.45 10.61
CA LEU A 49 -7.50 0.06 11.00
C LEU A 49 -7.43 -0.07 12.51
N SER A 50 -8.46 -0.65 13.12
CA SER A 50 -8.41 -1.09 14.51
C SER A 50 -7.76 -2.46 14.57
N ARG A 51 -6.80 -2.67 15.49
CA ARG A 51 -6.34 -4.03 15.79
C ARG A 51 -7.51 -4.79 16.40
N CYS A 52 -7.82 -5.95 15.84
CA CYS A 52 -8.77 -6.85 16.46
C CYS A 52 -8.12 -7.43 17.73
N THR A 53 -8.51 -6.93 18.91
CA THR A 53 -7.98 -7.36 20.22
C THR A 53 -8.81 -8.47 20.86
N HIS A 54 -9.71 -9.10 20.13
CA HIS A 54 -10.63 -10.09 20.69
C HIS A 54 -9.87 -11.37 21.08
N ARG A 55 -9.43 -11.46 22.34
CA ARG A 55 -9.06 -12.73 22.99
C ARG A 55 -10.33 -13.57 23.15
N ARG A 56 -10.66 -14.39 22.14
CA ARG A 56 -11.54 -15.54 22.40
C ARG A 56 -10.71 -16.62 23.10
N THR A 57 -10.80 -16.65 24.42
CA THR A 57 -10.41 -17.78 25.26
C THR A 57 -11.37 -18.95 24.99
N ARG A 58 -11.05 -19.78 23.99
CA ARG A 58 -11.45 -21.19 23.95
C ARG A 58 -10.28 -22.02 23.43
N PRO A 59 -9.68 -22.90 24.25
CA PRO A 59 -8.51 -23.67 23.87
C PRO A 59 -8.92 -24.91 23.08
N SER A 60 -9.19 -24.74 21.79
CA SER A 60 -9.15 -25.84 20.80
C SER A 60 -9.18 -25.26 19.39
N LEU A 61 -8.11 -24.58 18.99
CA LEU A 61 -7.59 -24.63 17.62
C LEU A 61 -6.24 -23.93 17.64
N ARG A 62 -5.19 -24.74 17.50
CA ARG A 62 -3.79 -24.35 17.56
C ARG A 62 -3.37 -23.72 16.23
N TRP A 63 -3.62 -22.43 16.03
CA TRP A 63 -2.85 -21.58 15.11
C TRP A 63 -2.74 -20.18 15.71
N LEU A 64 -1.82 -20.08 16.68
CA LEU A 64 -1.43 -18.85 17.33
C LEU A 64 -0.46 -18.11 16.39
N ILE A 65 -0.88 -16.99 15.80
CA ILE A 65 0.06 -15.96 15.35
C ILE A 65 -0.24 -14.70 16.16
N MET A 66 0.36 -14.65 17.35
CA MET A 66 0.70 -13.38 17.99
C MET A 66 2.14 -13.08 17.56
N LEU A 67 2.32 -12.16 16.62
CA LEU A 67 3.65 -11.60 16.34
C LEU A 67 3.77 -10.24 17.03
N GLU A 68 4.72 -10.18 17.96
CA GLU A 68 5.12 -9.00 18.70
C GLU A 68 5.63 -7.89 17.77
N VAL A 69 5.19 -6.69 18.11
CA VAL A 69 5.33 -5.46 17.33
C VAL A 69 6.67 -4.82 17.66
N SER A 70 7.70 -5.14 16.87
CA SER A 70 8.86 -4.26 16.72
C SER A 70 9.70 -4.53 15.45
N TYR A 71 9.58 -5.69 14.81
CA TYR A 71 10.34 -6.08 13.60
C TYR A 71 9.48 -6.27 12.32
N CYS A 72 8.19 -5.89 12.36
CA CYS A 72 7.16 -6.51 11.51
C CYS A 72 6.94 -5.93 10.10
N HIS A 73 7.53 -4.83 9.67
CA HIS A 73 7.15 -4.24 8.37
C HIS A 73 7.57 -5.08 7.14
N ALA A 74 8.74 -5.71 7.16
CA ALA A 74 9.21 -6.54 6.05
C ALA A 74 8.67 -7.99 6.12
N ILE A 75 8.52 -8.53 7.33
CA ILE A 75 8.01 -9.90 7.54
C ILE A 75 6.53 -9.99 7.16
N ILE A 76 5.70 -9.02 7.56
CA ILE A 76 4.27 -9.04 7.20
C ILE A 76 4.06 -8.96 5.69
N ALA A 77 4.83 -8.13 4.98
CA ALA A 77 4.68 -8.03 3.53
C ALA A 77 5.01 -9.34 2.81
N ARG A 78 6.10 -10.02 3.21
CA ARG A 78 6.48 -11.32 2.65
C ARG A 78 5.49 -12.43 3.01
N VAL A 79 5.07 -12.47 4.27
CA VAL A 79 4.06 -13.44 4.75
C VAL A 79 2.72 -13.22 4.03
N LEU A 80 2.32 -11.97 3.79
CA LEU A 80 1.10 -11.67 3.05
C LEU A 80 1.22 -12.08 1.58
N GLU A 81 2.34 -11.81 0.92
CA GLU A 81 2.58 -12.26 -0.46
C GLU A 81 2.50 -13.79 -0.57
N ASP A 82 3.19 -14.53 0.31
CA ASP A 82 3.17 -15.99 0.35
C ASP A 82 1.77 -16.54 0.67
N PHE A 83 1.06 -15.93 1.61
CA PHE A 83 -0.31 -16.30 1.95
C PHE A 83 -1.26 -16.11 0.78
N LEU A 84 -1.21 -14.96 0.11
CA LEU A 84 -2.05 -14.67 -1.06
C LEU A 84 -1.74 -15.63 -2.21
N ASN A 85 -0.46 -15.94 -2.44
CA ASN A 85 -0.05 -16.92 -3.45
C ASN A 85 -0.59 -18.31 -3.13
N MET A 86 -0.53 -18.75 -1.87
CA MET A 86 -1.11 -20.01 -1.44
C MET A 86 -2.64 -20.02 -1.59
N PHE A 87 -3.31 -18.94 -1.17
CA PHE A 87 -4.76 -18.84 -1.16
C PHE A 87 -5.34 -18.79 -2.59
N PHE A 88 -4.71 -18.04 -3.48
CA PHE A 88 -5.15 -17.85 -4.87
C PHE A 88 -4.42 -18.76 -5.88
N LYS A 89 -3.68 -19.78 -5.42
CA LYS A 89 -2.85 -20.65 -6.29
C LYS A 89 -3.57 -21.19 -7.52
N ASP A 90 -4.86 -21.51 -7.39
CA ASP A 90 -5.66 -22.14 -8.45
C ASP A 90 -6.29 -21.14 -9.43
N VAL A 91 -6.28 -19.84 -9.09
CA VAL A 91 -6.86 -18.75 -9.91
C VAL A 91 -5.84 -17.66 -10.25
N TYR A 92 -4.59 -17.85 -9.87
CA TYR A 92 -3.54 -16.86 -10.00
C TYR A 92 -3.26 -16.52 -11.47
N LYS A 93 -3.20 -15.22 -11.77
CA LYS A 93 -2.78 -14.69 -13.07
C LYS A 93 -1.63 -13.69 -12.85
N PRO A 94 -0.45 -13.93 -13.45
CA PRO A 94 0.70 -13.05 -13.24
C PRO A 94 0.44 -11.67 -13.85
N ILE A 95 0.77 -10.63 -13.08
CA ILE A 95 0.73 -9.25 -13.56
C ILE A 95 1.96 -9.02 -14.44
N PRO A 96 1.81 -8.47 -15.67
CA PRO A 96 2.95 -8.19 -16.54
C PRO A 96 3.96 -7.25 -15.88
N PRO A 97 5.28 -7.39 -16.13
CA PRO A 97 6.32 -6.53 -15.55
C PRO A 97 6.13 -5.03 -15.83
N VAL A 98 5.41 -4.69 -16.89
CA VAL A 98 5.04 -3.30 -17.22
C VAL A 98 4.22 -2.62 -16.12
N TYR A 99 3.35 -3.37 -15.43
CA TYR A 99 2.48 -2.88 -14.36
C TYR A 99 3.00 -3.19 -12.95
N ASN A 100 4.12 -3.89 -12.84
CA ASN A 100 4.76 -4.20 -11.57
C ASN A 100 6.25 -4.51 -11.80
N LEU A 101 7.02 -3.50 -12.24
CA LEU A 101 8.44 -3.72 -12.51
C LEU A 101 9.17 -3.87 -11.18
N VAL A 102 9.46 -5.13 -10.83
CA VAL A 102 10.39 -5.49 -9.76
C VAL A 102 11.80 -5.12 -10.23
N LEU A 103 12.48 -4.20 -9.51
CA LEU A 103 13.77 -3.65 -9.97
C LEU A 103 14.82 -4.72 -10.31
N ALA A 104 14.82 -5.84 -9.60
CA ALA A 104 15.74 -6.94 -9.86
C ALA A 104 15.68 -7.49 -11.30
N MET A 105 14.55 -7.28 -12.01
CA MET A 105 14.42 -7.65 -13.42
C MET A 105 15.41 -6.90 -14.32
N LEU A 106 15.80 -5.67 -13.96
CA LEU A 106 16.72 -4.84 -14.75
C LEU A 106 18.12 -5.46 -14.91
N TRP A 107 18.54 -6.29 -13.97
CA TRP A 107 19.87 -6.93 -13.99
C TRP A 107 19.84 -8.45 -13.96
N ARG A 108 18.70 -9.09 -13.64
CA ARG A 108 18.54 -10.54 -13.76
C ARG A 108 18.05 -10.98 -15.13
N HIS A 109 17.13 -10.20 -15.72
CA HIS A 109 16.47 -10.51 -16.99
C HIS A 109 16.24 -9.23 -17.81
N PRO A 110 17.31 -8.46 -18.14
CA PRO A 110 17.18 -7.21 -18.87
C PRO A 110 16.46 -7.36 -20.22
N GLU A 111 16.58 -8.52 -20.87
CA GLU A 111 15.90 -8.88 -22.12
C GLU A 111 14.36 -8.85 -22.01
N ASN A 112 13.83 -9.03 -20.80
CA ASN A 112 12.40 -9.05 -20.52
C ASN A 112 11.86 -7.69 -20.07
N VAL A 113 12.70 -6.64 -20.03
CA VAL A 113 12.32 -5.31 -19.55
C VAL A 113 12.26 -4.31 -20.69
N GLY A 114 11.06 -4.03 -21.17
CA GLY A 114 10.80 -2.88 -22.04
C GLY A 114 10.70 -1.59 -21.22
N PHE A 115 11.84 -1.00 -20.83
CA PHE A 115 11.93 0.12 -19.88
C PHE A 115 10.99 1.30 -20.22
N GLU A 116 10.87 1.67 -21.49
CA GLU A 116 10.00 2.77 -21.94
C GLU A 116 8.49 2.49 -21.76
N LYS A 117 8.11 1.22 -21.73
CA LYS A 117 6.71 0.80 -21.61
C LYS A 117 6.25 0.74 -20.15
N VAL A 118 7.18 0.77 -19.20
CA VAL A 118 6.92 0.57 -17.77
C VAL A 118 6.03 1.68 -17.22
N LYS A 119 4.93 1.29 -16.57
CA LYS A 119 3.95 2.19 -15.96
C LYS A 119 4.08 2.27 -14.45
N VAL A 120 4.47 1.16 -13.80
CA VAL A 120 4.60 1.07 -12.34
C VAL A 120 5.90 0.38 -11.98
N VAL A 121 6.63 0.98 -11.04
CA VAL A 121 7.92 0.49 -10.55
C VAL A 121 7.80 0.11 -9.08
N HIS A 122 8.22 -1.11 -8.75
CA HIS A 122 8.28 -1.61 -7.39
C HIS A 122 9.72 -1.56 -6.87
N TYR A 123 10.00 -0.53 -6.07
CA TYR A 123 11.29 -0.33 -5.40
C TYR A 123 11.48 -1.30 -4.22
N CYS A 124 11.63 -2.60 -4.49
CA CYS A 124 11.76 -3.64 -3.46
C CYS A 124 13.20 -3.98 -3.08
N ALA A 125 14.18 -3.55 -3.89
CA ALA A 125 15.60 -3.79 -3.63
C ALA A 125 16.11 -2.90 -2.49
N ASP A 126 17.12 -3.39 -1.76
CA ASP A 126 17.77 -2.61 -0.71
C ASP A 126 18.46 -1.38 -1.29
N GLY A 127 18.43 -0.26 -0.57
CA GLY A 127 18.90 1.05 -1.07
C GLY A 127 18.05 1.70 -2.17
N ALA A 128 17.13 0.96 -2.79
CA ALA A 128 16.39 1.47 -3.95
C ALA A 128 15.22 2.40 -3.63
N LYS A 129 14.84 2.53 -2.35
CA LYS A 129 13.75 3.44 -1.95
C LYS A 129 14.17 4.89 -2.26
N PRO A 130 13.45 5.63 -3.13
CA PRO A 130 13.92 6.94 -3.60
C PRO A 130 14.20 7.98 -2.51
N TRP A 131 13.42 7.97 -1.43
CA TRP A 131 13.61 8.83 -0.25
C TRP A 131 14.77 8.42 0.68
N ARG A 132 15.42 7.29 0.41
CA ARG A 132 16.63 6.80 1.12
C ARG A 132 17.75 6.44 0.15
N TYR A 133 17.64 6.90 -1.08
CA TYR A 133 18.55 6.49 -2.13
C TYR A 133 19.93 7.11 -1.89
N THR A 134 20.94 6.25 -1.69
CA THR A 134 22.33 6.70 -1.52
C THR A 134 23.19 6.41 -2.74
N GLY A 135 22.79 5.45 -3.58
CA GLY A 135 23.55 5.01 -4.74
C GLY A 135 24.73 4.09 -4.42
N LYS A 136 24.90 3.69 -3.15
CA LYS A 136 26.04 2.87 -2.69
C LYS A 136 25.72 1.38 -2.60
N GLU A 137 24.43 1.04 -2.51
CA GLU A 137 23.97 -0.33 -2.39
C GLU A 137 24.09 -1.08 -3.72
N VAL A 138 24.03 -2.41 -3.67
CA VAL A 138 24.31 -3.28 -4.82
C VAL A 138 23.37 -2.96 -5.99
N ASN A 139 23.94 -2.72 -7.17
CA ASN A 139 23.27 -2.33 -8.42
C ASN A 139 22.67 -0.92 -8.42
N MET A 140 22.79 -0.13 -7.34
CA MET A 140 22.25 1.24 -7.29
C MET A 140 23.09 2.23 -8.09
N GLU A 141 24.30 1.88 -8.51
CA GLU A 141 25.15 2.71 -9.35
C GLU A 141 24.64 2.84 -10.80
N ARG A 142 23.69 1.99 -11.21
CA ARG A 142 23.18 1.91 -12.58
C ARG A 142 22.40 3.16 -13.01
N GLU A 143 22.55 3.53 -14.28
CA GLU A 143 21.90 4.71 -14.85
C GLU A 143 20.38 4.59 -14.97
N ASP A 144 19.86 3.39 -15.24
CA ASP A 144 18.42 3.12 -15.28
C ASP A 144 17.76 3.36 -13.91
N ILE A 145 18.40 2.95 -12.81
CA ILE A 145 17.93 3.20 -11.45
C ILE A 145 17.98 4.69 -11.11
N LYS A 146 19.09 5.37 -11.40
CA LYS A 146 19.21 6.83 -11.18
C LYS A 146 18.10 7.59 -11.91
N LEU A 147 17.79 7.20 -13.14
CA LEU A 147 16.70 7.78 -13.92
C LEU A 147 15.33 7.52 -13.28
N LEU A 148 15.08 6.32 -12.76
CA LEU A 148 13.83 6.00 -12.05
C LEU A 148 13.69 6.77 -10.74
N VAL A 149 14.79 6.98 -10.00
CA VAL A 149 14.82 7.80 -8.78
C VAL A 149 14.56 9.27 -9.13
N LYS A 150 15.18 9.78 -10.19
CA LYS A 150 14.92 11.15 -10.69
C LYS A 150 13.43 11.34 -11.06
N LYS A 151 12.86 10.45 -11.89
CA LYS A 151 11.43 10.48 -12.24
C LYS A 151 10.51 10.39 -11.02
N TRP A 152 10.95 9.74 -9.95
CA TRP A 152 10.19 9.69 -8.69
C TRP A 152 10.14 11.08 -8.05
N TRP A 153 11.30 11.74 -7.91
CA TRP A 153 11.41 13.08 -7.34
C TRP A 153 10.71 14.14 -8.19
N ASP A 154 10.87 14.09 -9.52
CA ASP A 154 10.19 14.99 -10.45
C ASP A 154 8.66 14.98 -10.24
N ILE A 155 8.07 13.81 -9.92
CA ILE A 155 6.63 13.70 -9.63
C ILE A 155 6.31 14.13 -8.19
N TYR A 156 7.18 13.81 -7.24
CA TYR A 156 6.96 14.13 -5.84
C TYR A 156 7.02 15.63 -5.57
N GLU A 157 7.92 16.35 -6.22
CA GLU A 157 8.14 17.79 -6.07
C GLU A 157 7.23 18.64 -6.97
N ASP A 158 6.53 18.03 -7.92
CA ASP A 158 5.56 18.73 -8.76
C ASP A 158 4.36 19.23 -7.93
N GLU A 159 4.36 20.52 -7.61
CA GLU A 159 3.30 21.20 -6.86
C GLU A 159 1.97 21.26 -7.63
N SER A 160 2.01 21.18 -8.98
CA SER A 160 0.78 21.18 -9.78
C SER A 160 -0.07 19.93 -9.53
N LEU A 161 0.58 18.84 -9.09
CA LEU A 161 0.00 17.57 -8.69
C LEU A 161 -0.35 17.53 -7.20
N ASP A 162 -0.10 18.59 -6.43
CA ASP A 162 -0.60 18.64 -5.05
C ASP A 162 -2.13 18.60 -5.03
N TYR A 163 -2.67 18.08 -3.93
CA TYR A 163 -4.10 18.03 -3.73
C TYR A 163 -4.64 19.45 -3.59
N LYS A 164 -5.17 19.99 -4.68
CA LYS A 164 -5.90 21.25 -4.69
C LYS A 164 -7.22 20.97 -4.00
N ASN A 165 -7.45 21.54 -2.82
CA ASN A 165 -8.75 21.50 -2.14
C ASN A 165 -9.85 21.99 -3.09
N ALA A 166 -10.48 21.08 -3.81
CA ALA A 166 -11.61 21.38 -4.67
C ALA A 166 -12.88 21.24 -3.84
N VAL A 167 -13.17 22.27 -3.03
CA VAL A 167 -14.46 22.47 -2.34
C VAL A 167 -14.73 21.37 -1.30
N PRO A 168 -15.48 21.59 -0.21
CA PRO A 168 -15.98 20.46 0.58
C PRO A 168 -16.84 19.60 -0.35
N ALA A 169 -16.25 18.54 -0.91
CA ALA A 169 -16.95 17.51 -1.61
C ALA A 169 -17.91 16.90 -0.59
N ASP A 170 -19.17 17.27 -0.76
CA ASP A 170 -20.36 16.65 -0.20
C ASP A 170 -20.05 15.32 0.51
N HIS A 171 -19.95 15.41 1.84
CA HIS A 171 -19.77 14.28 2.74
C HIS A 171 -20.85 13.19 2.51
N GLY A 172 -21.92 13.46 1.75
CA GLY A 172 -22.94 12.49 1.38
C GLY A 172 -22.44 11.29 0.56
N LYS A 173 -21.52 11.48 -0.40
CA LYS A 173 -21.16 10.38 -1.33
C LYS A 173 -20.03 9.49 -0.84
N LEU A 174 -19.05 10.05 -0.12
CA LEU A 174 -18.03 9.27 0.56
C LEU A 174 -18.59 8.67 1.86
N GLY A 175 -19.49 9.39 2.53
CA GLY A 175 -20.30 8.90 3.63
C GLY A 175 -21.13 7.69 3.21
N SER A 176 -21.79 7.69 2.04
CA SER A 176 -22.56 6.53 1.60
C SER A 176 -21.71 5.30 1.29
N ILE A 177 -20.48 5.48 0.79
CA ILE A 177 -19.54 4.36 0.56
C ILE A 177 -19.03 3.82 1.90
N ILE A 178 -18.63 4.68 2.83
CA ILE A 178 -18.16 4.27 4.17
C ILE A 178 -19.30 3.60 4.95
N VAL A 179 -20.52 4.15 4.87
CA VAL A 179 -21.73 3.57 5.49
C VAL A 179 -22.05 2.21 4.87
N ALA A 180 -21.99 2.06 3.54
CA ALA A 180 -22.18 0.77 2.87
C ALA A 180 -21.14 -0.29 3.30
N PHE A 181 -19.88 0.11 3.53
CA PHE A 181 -18.86 -0.79 4.08
C PHE A 181 -19.05 -1.13 5.56
N THR A 182 -19.78 -0.30 6.33
CA THR A 182 -20.10 -0.56 7.74
C THR A 182 -21.44 -1.28 7.95
N GLU A 183 -22.36 -1.24 6.99
CA GLU A 183 -23.71 -1.79 7.14
C GLU A 183 -23.84 -3.26 6.72
N GLU A 184 -22.88 -3.86 6.01
CA GLU A 184 -22.91 -5.30 5.68
C GLU A 184 -22.48 -6.24 6.85
N GLU A 185 -22.24 -5.72 8.06
CA GLU A 185 -22.03 -6.56 9.26
C GLU A 185 -22.99 -6.26 10.43
N VAL A 186 -24.17 -5.68 10.17
CA VAL A 186 -25.29 -5.81 11.13
C VAL A 186 -25.98 -7.16 10.92
N VAL A 187 -25.26 -8.24 11.25
CA VAL A 187 -25.91 -9.53 11.51
C VAL A 187 -26.76 -9.33 12.76
N HIS A 188 -28.06 -9.13 12.54
CA HIS A 188 -29.11 -9.26 13.55
C HIS A 188 -28.75 -10.45 14.46
N GLN A 189 -28.48 -10.17 15.74
CA GLN A 189 -28.35 -11.20 16.76
C GLN A 189 -29.67 -11.99 16.81
N ARG A 190 -29.73 -13.10 16.07
CA ARG A 190 -30.71 -14.14 16.33
C ARG A 190 -30.16 -14.97 17.48
N SER A 191 -30.78 -14.83 18.63
CA SER A 191 -30.59 -15.69 19.80
C SER A 191 -30.76 -17.15 19.38
N ALA A 192 -29.73 -17.97 19.55
CA ALA A 192 -29.86 -19.41 19.39
C ALA A 192 -30.62 -19.98 20.59
N PRO A 193 -31.56 -20.93 20.41
CA PRO A 193 -32.24 -21.58 21.51
C PRO A 193 -31.27 -22.52 22.26
N SER A 194 -31.46 -22.57 23.58
CA SER A 194 -30.70 -23.43 24.50
C SER A 194 -31.03 -24.90 24.25
N ALA A 195 -30.02 -25.73 24.03
CA ALA A 195 -30.17 -27.18 23.98
C ALA A 195 -29.81 -27.79 25.35
N ALA A 196 -30.69 -28.70 25.79
CA ALA A 196 -30.50 -29.62 26.91
C ALA A 196 -29.59 -30.79 26.53
#